data_AF-A0A950ZCP8-F1
#
_entry.id   AF-A0A950ZCP8-F1
#
_cell.length_a   1.000
_cell.length_b   1.000
_cell.length_c   1.000
_cell.angle_alpha   90.00
_cell.angle_beta   90.00
_cell.angle_gamma   90.00
#
_symmetry.space_group_name_H-M   'P 1'
#
loop_
_entity.id
_entity.type
_entity.pdbx_description
1 polymer ?
#
loop_
_entity_poly.entity_id
_entity_poly.type
_entity_poly.pdbx_seq_one_letter_code
_entity_poly.pdbx_strand_id
1 'polypeptide(L)'
;MKSAYELAMERLKKSDPDAGRPLTADQKERIADLDSLYKSKIAEKEILMKPKIAQARRAGDLDAANEAERLLAAEFGKLREECEREKQKIRDEPSAGKKSR
;
A
#
# COMPACT_ATOMS: atom_id res chain seq x y z
N MET A 1 -28.24 29.74 2.31
CA MET A 1 -28.16 28.42 2.97
C MET A 1 -26.91 27.72 2.46
N LYS A 2 -26.06 27.19 3.33
CA LYS A 2 -24.90 26.39 2.90
C LYS A 2 -25.37 24.99 2.49
N SER A 3 -24.68 24.38 1.52
CA SER A 3 -24.98 23.01 1.07
C SER A 3 -24.61 21.98 2.16
N ALA A 4 -25.30 20.85 2.19
CA ALA A 4 -24.98 19.73 3.08
C ALA A 4 -23.52 19.24 2.89
N TYR A 5 -23.00 19.35 1.67
CA TYR A 5 -21.60 19.02 1.34
C TYR A 5 -20.61 20.00 1.99
N GLU A 6 -20.88 21.30 1.93
CA GLU A 6 -20.03 22.32 2.54
C GLU A 6 -20.01 22.20 4.06
N LEU A 7 -21.16 21.86 4.67
CA LEU A 7 -21.25 21.60 6.09
C LEU A 7 -20.48 20.33 6.50
N ALA A 8 -20.51 19.29 5.67
CA ALA A 8 -19.72 18.07 5.87
C ALA A 8 -18.22 18.33 5.74
N MET A 9 -17.80 19.14 4.77
CA MET A 9 -16.40 19.53 4.59
C MET A 9 -15.90 20.49 5.69
N GLU A 10 -16.74 21.41 6.20
CA GLU A 10 -16.39 22.24 7.36
C GLU A 10 -16.26 21.41 8.65
N ARG A 11 -17.11 20.39 8.84
CA ARG A 11 -16.97 19.43 9.95
C ARG A 11 -15.70 18.59 9.79
N LEU A 12 -15.43 18.08 8.59
CA LEU A 12 -14.22 17.33 8.29
C LEU A 12 -12.96 18.17 8.54
N LYS A 13 -12.90 19.41 8.06
CA LYS A 13 -11.80 20.34 8.33
C LYS A 13 -11.65 20.73 9.81
N LYS A 14 -12.73 20.70 10.59
CA LYS A 14 -12.67 20.95 12.05
C LYS A 14 -12.21 19.73 12.82
N SER A 15 -12.64 18.54 12.41
CA SER A 15 -12.27 17.25 13.03
C SER A 15 -10.86 16.81 12.64
N ASP A 16 -10.44 17.13 11.42
CA ASP A 16 -9.13 16.87 10.86
C ASP A 16 -8.70 18.08 10.00
N PRO A 17 -7.98 19.05 10.61
CA PRO A 17 -7.47 20.23 9.91
C PRO A 17 -6.47 19.91 8.80
N ASP A 18 -5.98 18.67 8.74
CA ASP A 18 -4.97 18.20 7.80
C ASP A 18 -5.59 17.40 6.64
N ALA A 19 -6.87 16.98 6.71
CA ALA A 19 -7.62 16.20 5.71
C ALA A 19 -7.78 16.83 4.30
N GLY A 20 -7.10 17.93 4.01
CA GLY A 20 -7.04 18.54 2.68
C GLY A 20 -5.70 19.22 2.39
N ARG A 21 -4.67 18.99 3.21
CA ARG A 21 -3.33 19.54 2.96
C ARG A 21 -2.58 18.67 1.95
N PRO A 22 -1.82 19.28 1.02
CA PRO A 22 -0.92 18.52 0.18
C PRO A 22 0.16 17.86 1.04
N LEU A 23 0.59 16.66 0.64
CA LEU A 23 1.70 15.95 1.29
C LEU A 23 2.98 16.78 1.27
N THR A 24 3.73 16.73 2.37
CA THR A 24 5.06 17.35 2.47
C THR A 24 6.07 16.66 1.54
N ALA A 25 7.21 17.30 1.26
CA ALA A 25 8.28 16.69 0.48
C ALA A 25 8.76 15.38 1.13
N ASP A 26 9.02 15.40 2.45
CA ASP A 26 9.45 14.24 3.22
C ASP A 26 8.42 13.09 3.20
N GLN A 27 7.13 13.40 3.28
CA GLN A 27 6.06 12.39 3.17
C GLN A 27 6.06 11.75 1.77
N LYS A 28 6.23 12.55 0.72
CA LYS A 28 6.30 12.04 -0.67
C LYS A 28 7.52 11.16 -0.88
N GLU A 29 8.68 11.57 -0.38
CA GLU A 29 9.93 10.81 -0.48
C GLU A 29 9.79 9.46 0.23
N ARG A 30 9.31 9.46 1.48
CA ARG A 30 9.09 8.21 2.24
C ARG A 30 8.08 7.28 1.58
N ILE A 31 7.02 7.82 0.96
CA ILE A 31 6.07 7.01 0.19
C ILE A 31 6.76 6.38 -1.04
N ALA A 32 7.60 7.13 -1.74
CA ALA A 32 8.34 6.62 -2.89
C ALA A 32 9.36 5.53 -2.51
N ASP A 33 10.06 5.71 -1.39
CA ASP A 33 10.98 4.70 -0.86
C ASP A 33 10.24 3.42 -0.46
N LEU A 34 9.09 3.57 0.19
CA LEU A 34 8.22 2.45 0.55
C LEU A 34 7.73 1.70 -0.70
N ASP A 35 7.35 2.42 -1.75
CA ASP A 35 6.98 1.81 -3.04
C ASP A 35 8.12 1.00 -3.64
N SER A 36 9.33 1.56 -3.65
CA SER A 36 10.53 0.87 -4.13
C SER A 36 10.84 -0.40 -3.32
N LEU A 37 10.71 -0.32 -2.00
CA LEU A 37 10.91 -1.44 -1.08
C LEU A 37 9.92 -2.57 -1.36
N TYR A 38 8.62 -2.28 -1.42
CA TYR A 38 7.62 -3.32 -1.65
C TYR A 38 7.67 -3.88 -3.07
N LYS A 39 8.04 -3.07 -4.07
CA LYS A 39 8.32 -3.56 -5.42
C LYS A 39 9.46 -4.59 -5.42
N SER A 40 10.53 -4.32 -4.67
CA SER A 40 11.65 -5.25 -4.53
C SER A 40 11.24 -6.55 -3.83
N LYS A 41 10.47 -6.47 -2.74
CA LYS A 41 9.91 -7.64 -2.05
C LYS A 41 9.04 -8.51 -2.96
N ILE A 42 8.18 -7.89 -3.76
CA ILE A 42 7.32 -8.60 -4.72
C ILE A 42 8.18 -9.32 -5.77
N ALA A 43 9.16 -8.61 -6.35
CA ALA A 43 10.06 -9.18 -7.36
C ALA A 43 10.86 -10.37 -6.82
N GLU A 44 11.36 -10.28 -5.58
CA GLU A 44 12.07 -11.39 -4.92
C GLU A 44 11.19 -12.63 -4.80
N LYS A 45 9.95 -12.47 -4.32
CA LYS A 45 8.98 -13.57 -4.21
C LYS A 45 8.65 -14.17 -5.57
N GLU A 46 8.49 -13.32 -6.58
CA GLU A 46 8.21 -13.73 -7.96
C GLU A 46 9.34 -14.58 -8.54
N ILE A 47 10.59 -14.12 -8.40
CA ILE A 47 11.79 -14.83 -8.85
C ILE A 47 11.92 -16.19 -8.16
N LEU A 48 11.59 -16.27 -6.88
CA LEU A 48 11.68 -17.51 -6.11
C LEU A 48 10.61 -18.55 -6.49
N MET A 49 9.38 -18.11 -6.77
CA MET A 49 8.22 -18.99 -6.92
C MET A 49 7.92 -19.37 -8.37
N LYS A 50 8.11 -18.46 -9.34
CA LYS A 50 7.83 -18.72 -10.75
C LYS A 50 8.55 -19.96 -11.31
N PRO A 51 9.83 -20.22 -11.02
CA PRO A 51 10.51 -21.42 -11.50
C PRO A 51 9.88 -22.71 -10.96
N LYS A 52 9.41 -22.70 -9.71
CA LYS A 52 8.77 -23.86 -9.06
C LYS A 52 7.41 -24.16 -9.70
N ILE A 53 6.61 -23.14 -9.95
CA ILE A 53 5.34 -23.25 -10.68
C ILE A 53 5.60 -23.81 -12.08
N ALA A 54 6.57 -23.26 -12.80
CA ALA A 54 6.93 -23.73 -14.14
C ALA A 54 7.39 -25.20 -14.13
N GLN A 55 8.15 -25.61 -13.11
CA GLN A 55 8.58 -26.99 -12.93
C GLN A 55 7.39 -27.93 -12.69
N ALA A 56 6.47 -27.59 -11.79
CA ALA A 56 5.26 -28.37 -11.53
C ALA A 56 4.40 -28.53 -12.81
N ARG A 57 4.23 -27.43 -13.57
CA ARG A 57 3.53 -27.46 -14.87
C ARG A 57 4.20 -28.41 -15.87
N ARG A 58 5.54 -28.40 -15.96
CA ARG A 58 6.31 -29.31 -16.84
C ARG A 58 6.23 -30.77 -16.40
N ALA A 59 6.11 -31.01 -15.10
CA ALA A 59 5.94 -32.36 -14.54
C ALA A 59 4.51 -32.91 -14.71
N GLY A 60 3.57 -32.11 -15.23
CA GLY A 60 2.15 -32.49 -15.34
C GLY A 60 1.38 -32.38 -14.02
N ASP A 61 2.01 -31.88 -12.96
CA ASP A 61 1.37 -31.65 -11.66
C ASP A 61 0.65 -30.30 -11.67
N LEU A 62 -0.52 -30.29 -12.32
CA LEU A 62 -1.33 -29.09 -12.48
C LEU A 62 -1.94 -28.62 -11.16
N ASP A 63 -2.27 -29.54 -10.25
CA ASP A 63 -2.84 -29.20 -8.95
C ASP A 63 -1.82 -28.46 -8.08
N ALA A 64 -0.58 -28.97 -7.99
CA ALA A 64 0.48 -28.27 -7.28
C ALA A 64 0.84 -26.92 -7.93
N ALA A 65 0.84 -26.85 -9.26
CA ALA A 65 1.08 -25.59 -9.97
C ALA A 65 0.00 -24.54 -9.67
N ASN A 66 -1.28 -24.93 -9.71
CA ASN A 66 -2.41 -24.03 -9.45
C ASN A 66 -2.43 -23.56 -7.99
N GLU A 67 -2.14 -24.45 -7.04
CA GLU A 67 -2.04 -24.08 -5.62
C GLU A 67 -0.88 -23.11 -5.38
N ALA A 68 0.30 -23.38 -5.96
CA ALA A 68 1.45 -22.49 -5.85
C ALA A 68 1.16 -21.09 -6.45
N GLU A 69 0.39 -21.01 -7.54
CA GLU A 69 -0.07 -19.75 -8.11
C GLU A 69 -1.06 -19.00 -7.21
N ARG A 70 -2.02 -19.71 -6.60
CA ARG A 70 -2.95 -19.11 -5.63
C ARG A 70 -2.20 -18.56 -4.42
N LEU A 71 -1.24 -19.30 -3.89
CA LEU A 71 -0.41 -18.86 -2.77
C LEU A 71 0.40 -17.61 -3.14
N LEU A 72 1.05 -17.61 -4.32
CA LEU A 72 1.80 -16.46 -4.80
C LEU A 72 0.91 -15.20 -4.96
N ALA A 73 -0.28 -15.37 -5.52
CA ALA A 73 -1.25 -14.28 -5.67
C ALA A 73 -1.72 -13.73 -4.32
N ALA A 74 -1.99 -14.61 -3.34
CA ALA A 74 -2.37 -14.20 -1.99
C ALA A 74 -1.24 -13.42 -1.29
N GLU A 75 0.01 -13.86 -1.42
CA GLU A 75 1.17 -13.17 -0.87
C GLU A 75 1.38 -11.79 -1.51
N PHE A 76 1.20 -11.65 -2.82
CA PHE A 76 1.22 -10.34 -3.48
C PHE A 76 0.10 -9.42 -2.99
N GLY A 77 -1.10 -9.97 -2.76
CA GLY A 77 -2.21 -9.25 -2.14
C GLY A 77 -1.82 -8.67 -0.78
N LYS A 78 -1.32 -9.53 0.12
CA LYS A 78 -0.86 -9.11 1.46
C LYS A 78 0.21 -8.02 1.41
N LEU A 79 1.23 -8.18 0.55
CA LEU A 79 2.30 -7.20 0.41
C LEU A 79 1.80 -5.85 -0.10
N ARG A 80 0.85 -5.84 -1.03
CA ARG A 80 0.23 -4.60 -1.54
C ARG A 80 -0.63 -3.93 -0.48
N GLU A 81 -1.45 -4.70 0.23
CA GLU A 81 -2.25 -4.18 1.34
C GLU A 81 -1.38 -3.59 2.45
N GLU A 82 -0.28 -4.26 2.79
CA GLU A 82 0.68 -3.75 3.76
C GLU A 82 1.34 -2.46 3.29
N CYS A 83 1.79 -2.41 2.04
CA CYS A 83 2.33 -1.18 1.44
C CYS A 83 1.33 -0.02 1.53
N GLU A 84 0.07 -0.23 1.15
CA GLU A 84 -0.96 0.81 1.23
C GLU A 84 -1.29 1.22 2.67
N ARG A 85 -1.31 0.28 3.62
CA ARG A 85 -1.45 0.63 5.06
C ARG A 85 -0.31 1.51 5.54
N GLU A 86 0.93 1.16 5.22
CA GLU A 86 2.10 1.96 5.64
C GLU A 86 2.12 3.33 4.95
N LYS A 87 1.75 3.43 3.66
CA LYS A 87 1.56 4.73 2.99
C LYS A 87 0.48 5.54 3.68
N GLN A 88 -0.63 4.93 4.07
CA GLN A 88 -1.71 5.63 4.73
C GLN A 88 -1.24 6.22 6.07
N LYS A 89 -0.46 5.47 6.86
CA LYS A 89 0.15 6.02 8.08
C LYS A 89 1.00 7.27 7.78
N ILE A 90 1.83 7.23 6.73
CA ILE A 90 2.64 8.39 6.34
C ILE A 90 1.77 9.60 5.95
N ARG A 91 0.64 9.35 5.28
CA ARG A 91 -0.32 10.41 4.89
C ARG A 91 -1.04 11.01 6.11
N ASP A 92 -1.36 10.18 7.10
CA ASP A 92 -2.06 10.57 8.33
C ASP A 92 -1.11 11.23 9.36
N GLU A 93 0.21 11.18 9.14
CA GLU A 93 1.16 11.86 9.99
C GLU A 93 0.96 13.39 9.93
N PRO A 94 0.98 14.07 11.09
CA PRO A 94 0.83 15.51 11.12
C PRO A 94 2.02 16.16 10.40
N SER A 95 1.73 17.01 9.40
CA SER A 95 2.75 17.82 8.74
C SER A 95 3.57 18.56 9.79
N ALA A 96 4.91 18.50 9.70
CA ALA A 96 5.85 19.04 10.68
C ALA A 96 5.65 20.56 10.87
N GLY A 97 4.70 20.91 11.74
CA GLY A 97 4.27 22.28 12.02
C GLY A 97 3.48 22.40 13.33
N LYS A 98 3.16 21.29 14.00
CA LYS A 98 2.61 21.27 15.36
C LYS A 98 3.29 20.22 16.23
N LYS A 99 4.54 20.46 16.60
CA LYS A 99 4.96 20.21 17.99
C LYS A 99 4.60 21.45 18.80
N SER A 100 3.31 21.76 18.92
CA SER A 100 2.86 22.70 19.94
C SER A 100 2.65 21.91 21.21
N ARG A 101 3.61 22.13 22.13
CA ARG A 101 3.57 22.05 23.59
C ARG A 101 2.31 21.48 24.23
#